data_AF-A0A525W0J8-F1
#
_entry.id   AF-A0A525W0J8-F1
#
_cell.length_a   1.000
_cell.length_b   1.000
_cell.length_c   1.000
_cell.angle_alpha   90.00
_cell.angle_beta   90.00
_cell.angle_gamma   90.00
#
_symmetry.space_group_name_H-M   'P 1'
#
loop_
_entity.id
_entity.type
_entity.pdbx_description
1 polymer ?
#
loop_
_entity_poly.entity_id
_entity_poly.type
_entity_poly.pdbx_seq_one_letter_code
_entity_poly.pdbx_strand_id
1 'polypeptide(L)'
;MNIPLLDLKAQFQPLRAELMAAVQTVCDEQGFILGPRVVAFEESLAQYVGARYAIGCASGSDALLLSLMAMGVGQGDEVITVPFTFFATAGAVSRLGAKPVFVDIQPDTFNLDPTQLERAVTSRTKAIIPVHLFGQCADM
;
A
#
# COMPACT_ATOMS: atom_id res chain seq x y z
N MET A 1 -1.47 34.73 9.61
CA MET A 1 -1.40 33.38 10.22
C MET A 1 -1.31 32.39 9.08
N ASN A 2 -0.28 31.55 9.03
CA ASN A 2 -0.10 30.53 7.99
C ASN A 2 -0.38 29.16 8.62
N ILE A 3 -1.37 28.42 8.12
CA ILE A 3 -1.71 27.07 8.61
C ILE A 3 -1.22 26.08 7.55
N PRO A 4 -0.16 25.30 7.83
CA PRO A 4 0.35 24.32 6.87
C PRO A 4 -0.64 23.17 6.70
N LEU A 5 -0.73 22.61 5.48
CA LEU A 5 -1.55 21.43 5.20
C LEU A 5 -1.08 20.18 5.97
N LEU A 6 0.24 20.05 6.17
CA LEU A 6 0.88 18.98 6.93
C LEU A 6 2.15 19.52 7.61
N ASP A 7 2.26 19.36 8.93
CA ASP A 7 3.43 19.82 9.71
C ASP A 7 4.27 18.64 10.23
N LEU A 8 5.21 18.19 9.40
CA LEU A 8 6.16 17.14 9.77
C LEU A 8 7.18 17.60 10.83
N LYS A 9 7.39 18.91 10.99
CA LYS A 9 8.31 19.43 12.01
C LYS A 9 7.70 19.20 13.39
N ALA A 10 6.41 19.50 13.55
CA ALA A 10 5.70 19.25 14.81
C ALA A 10 5.76 17.78 15.25
N GLN A 11 5.70 16.83 14.31
CA GLN A 11 5.85 15.40 14.60
C GLN A 11 7.31 15.02 14.92
N PHE A 12 8.28 15.54 14.16
CA PHE A 12 9.69 15.18 14.31
C PHE A 12 10.32 15.70 15.61
N GLN A 13 10.02 16.94 16.01
CA GLN A 13 10.66 17.57 17.18
C GLN A 13 10.60 16.75 18.47
N PRO A 14 9.43 16.24 18.92
CA PRO A 14 9.36 15.44 20.14
C PRO A 14 10.09 14.09 20.01
N LEU A 15 10.21 13.53 18.80
CA LEU A 15 10.84 12.23 18.54
C LEU A 15 12.32 12.34 18.19
N ARG A 16 12.86 13.56 18.05
CA ARG A 16 14.19 13.81 17.49
C ARG A 16 15.29 13.02 18.19
N ALA A 17 15.31 13.02 19.52
CA ALA A 17 16.38 12.34 20.28
C ALA A 17 16.40 10.84 20.01
N GLU A 18 15.22 10.21 20.01
CA GLU A 18 15.05 8.78 19.74
C GLU A 18 15.42 8.43 18.30
N LEU A 19 14.91 9.19 17.32
CA LEU A 19 15.19 8.97 15.90
C LEU A 19 16.69 9.11 15.59
N MET A 20 17.36 10.12 16.16
CA MET A 20 18.79 10.30 15.94
C MET A 20 19.62 9.18 16.56
N ALA A 21 19.21 8.64 17.71
CA ALA A 21 19.86 7.47 18.31
C ALA A 21 19.70 6.21 17.44
N ALA A 22 18.52 6.00 16.86
CA ALA A 22 18.28 4.89 15.93
C ALA A 22 19.12 5.02 14.65
N VAL A 23 19.24 6.23 14.07
CA VAL A 23 20.10 6.50 12.91
C VAL A 23 21.57 6.22 13.24
N GLN A 24 22.06 6.72 14.38
CA GLN A 24 23.44 6.47 14.82
C GLN A 24 23.72 4.97 14.94
N THR A 25 22.79 4.22 15.55
CA THR A 25 22.91 2.77 15.71
C THR A 25 23.07 2.05 14.37
N VAL A 26 22.26 2.40 13.36
CA VAL A 26 22.38 1.81 12.01
C VAL A 26 23.74 2.14 11.37
N CYS A 27 24.25 3.37 11.56
CA CYS A 27 25.56 3.77 11.06
C CYS A 27 26.70 2.99 11.72
N ASP A 28 26.62 2.79 13.04
CA ASP A 28 27.62 2.05 13.82
C ASP A 28 27.61 0.54 13.46
N GLU A 29 26.43 -0.03 13.23
CA GLU A 29 26.25 -1.43 12.82
C GLU A 29 26.57 -1.67 11.34
N GLN A 30 26.64 -0.61 10.52
CA GLN A 30 26.80 -0.66 9.06
C GLN A 30 25.74 -1.52 8.32
N GLY A 31 24.59 -1.74 8.95
CA GLY A 31 23.50 -2.61 8.45
C GLY A 31 22.52 -1.91 7.53
N PHE A 32 23.00 -1.27 6.46
CA PHE A 32 22.20 -0.34 5.64
C PHE A 32 21.14 -0.99 4.75
N ILE A 33 21.30 -2.26 4.36
CA ILE A 33 20.42 -2.96 3.42
C ILE A 33 20.10 -4.33 3.98
N LEU A 34 18.80 -4.64 4.12
CA LEU A 34 18.30 -5.93 4.64
C LEU A 34 18.93 -6.33 5.98
N GLY A 35 19.23 -5.34 6.83
CA GLY A 35 19.83 -5.53 8.15
C GLY A 35 18.83 -5.96 9.24
N PRO A 36 19.31 -6.23 10.46
CA PRO A 36 18.49 -6.72 11.57
C PRO A 36 17.34 -5.78 11.95
N ARG A 37 17.49 -4.47 11.73
CA ARG A 37 16.43 -3.47 11.98
C ARG A 37 15.25 -3.61 11.01
N VAL A 38 15.49 -4.08 9.78
CA VAL A 38 14.41 -4.37 8.81
C VAL A 38 13.61 -5.58 9.29
N VAL A 39 14.29 -6.66 9.71
CA VAL A 39 13.64 -7.87 10.23
C VAL A 39 12.79 -7.54 11.46
N ALA A 40 13.34 -6.80 12.43
CA ALA A 40 12.60 -6.40 13.62
C ALA A 40 11.37 -5.52 13.30
N PHE A 41 11.47 -4.66 12.29
CA PHE A 41 10.35 -3.86 11.82
C PHE A 41 9.28 -4.73 11.16
N GLU A 42 9.66 -5.68 10.30
CA GLU A 42 8.73 -6.62 9.66
C GLU A 42 7.97 -7.46 10.70
N GLU A 43 8.67 -7.99 11.70
CA GLU A 43 8.04 -8.75 12.80
C GLU A 43 7.04 -7.88 13.59
N SER A 44 7.46 -6.66 13.96
CA SER A 44 6.60 -5.72 14.70
C SER A 44 5.39 -5.29 13.89
N LEU A 45 5.56 -5.05 12.59
CA LEU A 45 4.49 -4.64 11.69
C LEU A 45 3.48 -5.78 11.48
N ALA A 46 3.95 -7.01 11.25
CA ALA A 46 3.10 -8.18 11.13
C ALA A 46 2.22 -8.35 12.38
N GLN A 47 2.81 -8.21 13.57
CA GLN A 47 2.08 -8.23 14.83
C GLN A 47 1.07 -7.08 14.94
N TYR A 48 1.47 -5.86 14.59
CA TYR A 48 0.62 -4.66 14.69
C TYR A 48 -0.64 -4.78 13.83
N VAL A 49 -0.51 -5.29 12.60
CA VAL A 49 -1.64 -5.43 11.67
C VAL A 49 -2.39 -6.77 11.81
N GLY A 50 -1.92 -7.67 12.68
CA GLY A 50 -2.50 -9.00 12.88
C GLY A 50 -2.27 -9.97 11.71
N ALA A 51 -1.25 -9.74 10.89
CA ALA A 51 -0.87 -10.63 9.79
C ALA A 51 0.18 -11.65 10.22
N ARG A 52 0.28 -12.78 9.49
CA ARG A 52 1.31 -13.79 9.74
C ARG A 52 2.71 -13.34 9.33
N TYR A 53 2.80 -12.49 8.30
CA TYR A 53 4.07 -12.05 7.71
C TYR A 53 3.95 -10.57 7.30
N ALA A 54 5.07 -9.86 7.33
CA ALA A 54 5.26 -8.58 6.65
C ALA A 54 6.57 -8.63 5.87
N ILE A 55 6.61 -7.96 4.73
CA ILE A 55 7.80 -7.87 3.88
C ILE A 55 8.01 -6.40 3.52
N GLY A 56 9.14 -5.85 3.93
CA GLY A 56 9.58 -4.50 3.63
C GLY A 56 9.95 -4.39 2.15
N CYS A 57 9.49 -3.32 1.50
CA CYS A 57 9.83 -2.98 0.14
C CYS A 57 9.98 -1.45 0.01
N ALA A 58 10.39 -0.97 -1.17
CA ALA A 58 10.80 0.41 -1.35
C ALA A 58 9.64 1.42 -1.32
N SER A 59 8.40 1.01 -1.65
CA SER A 59 7.24 1.91 -1.68
C SER A 59 5.91 1.15 -1.67
N GLY A 60 4.80 1.86 -1.43
CA GLY A 60 3.44 1.29 -1.58
C GLY A 60 3.12 0.86 -3.02
N SER A 61 3.70 1.52 -4.03
CA SER A 61 3.56 1.10 -5.44
C SER A 61 4.23 -0.24 -5.70
N ASP A 62 5.43 -0.46 -5.13
CA ASP A 62 6.12 -1.75 -5.23
C ASP A 62 5.40 -2.83 -4.40
N ALA A 63 4.81 -2.49 -3.25
CA ALA A 63 4.02 -3.44 -2.48
C ALA A 63 2.84 -4.00 -3.29
N LEU A 64 2.11 -3.15 -4.03
CA LEU A 64 1.05 -3.57 -4.94
C LEU A 64 1.60 -4.44 -6.07
N LEU A 65 2.68 -4.00 -6.72
CA LEU A 65 3.28 -4.73 -7.82
C LEU A 65 3.78 -6.12 -7.41
N LEU A 66 4.54 -6.21 -6.31
CA LEU A 66 5.09 -7.46 -5.80
C LEU A 66 3.98 -8.44 -5.42
N SER A 67 2.89 -7.94 -4.83
CA SER A 67 1.72 -8.76 -4.49
C SER A 67 1.05 -9.33 -5.74
N LEU A 68 0.86 -8.51 -6.78
CA LEU A 68 0.30 -8.96 -8.06
C LEU A 68 1.23 -9.95 -8.78
N MET A 69 2.55 -9.71 -8.76
CA MET A 69 3.55 -10.65 -9.29
C MET A 69 3.49 -12.01 -8.57
N ALA A 70 3.38 -12.00 -7.24
CA ALA A 70 3.28 -13.22 -6.45
C ALA A 70 1.98 -14.02 -6.74
N MET A 71 0.89 -13.33 -7.10
CA MET A 71 -0.35 -13.96 -7.56
C MET A 71 -0.32 -14.41 -9.03
N GLY A 72 0.78 -14.14 -9.75
CA GLY A 72 0.94 -14.49 -11.16
C GLY A 72 0.08 -13.66 -12.10
N VAL A 73 -0.26 -12.42 -11.72
CA VAL A 73 -0.99 -11.48 -12.58
C VAL A 73 -0.10 -11.05 -13.75
N GLY A 74 -0.63 -11.10 -14.96
CA GLY A 74 0.10 -10.68 -16.16
C GLY A 74 -0.77 -10.39 -17.37
N GLN A 75 -0.17 -10.48 -18.55
CA GLN A 75 -0.87 -10.22 -19.81
C GLN A 75 -2.09 -11.12 -19.99
N GLY A 76 -3.24 -10.50 -20.32
CA GLY A 76 -4.50 -11.19 -20.50
C GLY A 76 -5.35 -11.30 -19.23
N ASP A 77 -4.80 -10.97 -18.06
CA ASP A 77 -5.56 -10.89 -16.82
C ASP A 77 -6.25 -9.53 -16.67
N GLU A 78 -7.34 -9.53 -15.90
CA GLU A 78 -8.05 -8.35 -15.44
C GLU A 78 -7.90 -8.20 -13.92
N VAL A 79 -7.65 -6.98 -13.45
CA VAL A 79 -7.63 -6.65 -12.02
C VAL A 79 -8.64 -5.55 -11.76
N ILE A 80 -9.60 -5.82 -10.89
CA ILE A 80 -10.66 -4.86 -10.56
C ILE A 80 -10.13 -3.87 -9.52
N THR A 81 -10.39 -2.58 -9.71
CA THR A 81 -10.16 -1.53 -8.72
C THR A 81 -11.10 -0.36 -8.98
N VAL A 82 -10.87 0.81 -8.37
CA VAL A 82 -11.69 2.02 -8.55
C VAL A 82 -10.97 3.06 -9.42
N PRO A 83 -11.70 3.89 -10.18
CA PRO A 83 -11.10 4.99 -10.92
C PRO A 83 -10.72 6.17 -10.01
N PHE A 84 -11.41 6.32 -8.88
CA PHE A 84 -11.15 7.35 -7.86
C PHE A 84 -10.12 6.85 -6.83
N THR A 85 -8.86 6.76 -7.25
CA THR A 85 -7.73 6.37 -6.41
C THR A 85 -6.45 7.07 -6.86
N PHE A 86 -5.37 6.93 -6.10
CA PHE A 86 -4.05 7.34 -6.57
C PHE A 86 -3.57 6.44 -7.71
N PHE A 87 -2.93 7.03 -8.73
CA PHE A 87 -2.62 6.32 -9.99
C PHE A 87 -1.78 5.05 -9.82
N ALA A 88 -1.03 4.93 -8.71
CA ALA A 88 -0.20 3.76 -8.41
C ALA A 88 -1.00 2.45 -8.44
N THR A 89 -2.27 2.48 -8.04
CA THR A 89 -3.14 1.29 -8.00
C THR A 89 -3.33 0.66 -9.38
N ALA A 90 -3.79 1.45 -10.35
CA ALA A 90 -3.94 1.00 -11.74
C ALA A 90 -2.58 0.90 -12.48
N GLY A 91 -1.60 1.70 -12.05
CA GLY A 91 -0.23 1.67 -12.58
C GLY A 91 0.47 0.35 -12.31
N ALA A 92 0.32 -0.22 -11.11
CA ALA A 92 0.89 -1.52 -10.75
C ALA A 92 0.32 -2.64 -11.63
N VAL A 93 -0.99 -2.63 -11.88
CA VAL A 93 -1.67 -3.58 -12.78
C VAL A 93 -1.15 -3.44 -14.22
N SER A 94 -1.14 -2.21 -14.75
CA SER A 94 -0.69 -1.92 -16.11
C SER A 94 0.79 -2.29 -16.33
N ARG A 95 1.63 -2.12 -15.31
CA ARG A 95 3.07 -2.46 -15.36
C ARG A 95 3.33 -3.96 -15.59
N LEU A 96 2.37 -4.82 -15.25
CA LEU A 96 2.41 -6.27 -15.49
C LEU A 96 1.79 -6.69 -16.83
N GLY A 97 1.27 -5.73 -17.62
CA GLY A 97 0.54 -6.02 -18.86
C GLY A 97 -0.90 -6.51 -18.64
N ALA A 98 -1.36 -6.57 -17.39
CA ALA A 98 -2.75 -6.83 -17.04
C ALA A 98 -3.62 -5.59 -17.30
N LYS A 99 -4.93 -5.78 -17.40
CA LYS A 99 -5.90 -4.72 -17.64
C LYS A 99 -6.58 -4.28 -16.33
N PRO A 100 -6.47 -3.00 -15.94
CA PRO A 100 -7.33 -2.44 -14.89
C PRO A 100 -8.79 -2.45 -15.35
N VAL A 101 -9.69 -2.98 -14.51
CA VAL A 101 -11.14 -2.90 -14.68
C VAL A 101 -11.68 -2.04 -13.56
N PHE A 102 -12.46 -1.02 -13.89
CA PHE A 102 -12.93 -0.05 -12.92
C PHE A 102 -14.36 -0.34 -12.48
N VAL A 103 -14.55 -0.42 -11.17
CA VAL A 103 -15.84 -0.37 -10.47
C VAL A 103 -15.96 1.00 -9.81
N ASP A 104 -17.13 1.60 -9.87
CA ASP A 104 -17.33 2.94 -9.32
C ASP A 104 -17.29 2.94 -7.78
N ILE A 105 -17.25 4.13 -7.21
CA ILE A 105 -17.21 4.36 -5.76
C ILE A 105 -18.58 4.69 -5.19
N GLN A 106 -18.75 4.49 -3.89
CA GLN A 106 -19.85 5.12 -3.16
C GLN A 106 -19.50 6.59 -2.88
N PRO A 107 -20.43 7.55 -3.08
CA PRO A 107 -20.13 8.98 -2.99
C PRO A 107 -19.88 9.49 -1.56
N ASP A 108 -20.28 8.72 -0.55
CA ASP A 108 -20.15 9.04 0.87
C ASP A 108 -18.83 8.52 1.48
N THR A 109 -18.33 7.38 1.02
CA THR A 109 -17.07 6.78 1.51
C THR A 109 -15.89 7.01 0.58
N PHE A 110 -16.15 7.33 -0.70
CA PHE A 110 -15.18 7.36 -1.79
C PHE A 110 -14.45 6.03 -2.03
N ASN A 111 -14.92 4.95 -1.43
CA ASN A 111 -14.39 3.59 -1.60
C ASN A 111 -15.25 2.80 -2.59
N LEU A 112 -14.72 1.66 -3.06
CA LEU A 112 -15.36 0.78 -4.03
C LEU A 112 -16.81 0.46 -3.63
N ASP A 113 -17.74 0.57 -4.59
CA ASP A 113 -19.14 0.15 -4.39
C ASP A 113 -19.29 -1.38 -4.59
N PRO A 114 -19.48 -2.16 -3.50
CA PRO A 114 -19.55 -3.62 -3.60
C PRO A 114 -20.78 -4.08 -4.39
N THR A 115 -21.84 -3.26 -4.49
CA THR A 115 -23.05 -3.63 -5.24
C THR A 115 -22.84 -3.67 -6.75
N GLN A 116 -21.77 -3.03 -7.24
CA GLN A 116 -21.39 -3.00 -8.64
C GLN A 116 -20.28 -4.02 -8.98
N LEU A 117 -19.66 -4.63 -7.96
CA LEU A 117 -18.49 -5.48 -8.12
C LEU A 117 -18.75 -6.75 -8.95
N GLU A 118 -19.83 -7.47 -8.64
CA GLU A 118 -20.14 -8.76 -9.28
C GLU A 118 -20.27 -8.64 -10.80
N ARG A 119 -20.79 -7.51 -11.30
CA ARG A 119 -20.96 -7.23 -12.73
C ARG A 119 -19.66 -6.99 -13.48
N ALA A 120 -18.59 -6.62 -12.77
CA ALA A 120 -17.28 -6.38 -13.35
C ALA A 120 -16.40 -7.64 -13.40
N VAL A 121 -16.80 -8.72 -12.71
CA VAL A 121 -16.07 -9.98 -12.71
C VAL A 121 -16.26 -10.70 -14.05
N THR A 122 -15.16 -11.15 -14.64
CA THR A 122 -15.11 -11.94 -15.87
C THR A 122 -14.27 -13.20 -15.65
N SER A 123 -14.21 -14.07 -16.66
CA SER A 123 -13.29 -15.23 -16.64
C SER A 123 -11.80 -14.84 -16.64
N ARG A 124 -11.47 -13.58 -16.88
CA ARG A 124 -10.10 -13.04 -16.83
C ARG A 124 -9.77 -12.35 -15.50
N THR A 125 -10.75 -12.15 -14.63
CA THR A 125 -10.52 -11.46 -13.35
C THR A 125 -9.63 -12.30 -12.45
N LYS A 126 -8.46 -11.77 -12.12
CA LYS A 126 -7.43 -12.45 -11.33
C LYS A 126 -7.34 -11.93 -9.89
N ALA A 127 -7.63 -10.64 -9.69
CA ALA A 127 -7.58 -9.99 -8.39
C ALA A 127 -8.53 -8.79 -8.32
N ILE A 128 -8.82 -8.37 -7.09
CA ILE A 128 -9.59 -7.17 -6.77
C ILE A 128 -8.76 -6.37 -5.78
N ILE A 129 -8.55 -5.08 -6.06
CA ILE A 129 -7.82 -4.14 -5.19
C ILE A 129 -8.80 -3.04 -4.76
N PRO A 130 -9.54 -3.24 -3.65
CA PRO A 130 -10.20 -2.13 -2.98
C PRO A 130 -9.13 -1.19 -2.40
N VAL A 131 -9.44 0.10 -2.36
CA VAL A 131 -8.57 1.13 -1.78
C VAL A 131 -9.24 1.64 -0.52
N HIS A 132 -8.49 1.77 0.57
CA HIS A 132 -8.95 2.37 1.82
C HIS A 132 -8.66 3.87 1.77
N LEU A 133 -9.46 4.60 0.99
CA LEU A 133 -9.15 5.97 0.63
C LEU A 133 -9.31 6.91 1.83
N PHE A 134 -8.42 7.90 1.94
CA PHE A 134 -8.39 8.91 3.00
C PHE A 134 -8.34 8.38 4.44
N GLY A 135 -7.97 7.11 4.63
CA GLY A 135 -7.83 6.48 5.95
C GLY A 135 -9.07 5.74 6.44
N GLN A 136 -10.14 5.66 5.63
CA GLN A 136 -11.31 4.85 5.92
C GLN A 136 -11.25 3.53 5.14
N CYS A 137 -11.46 2.40 5.83
CA CYS A 137 -11.53 1.09 5.19
C CYS A 137 -12.71 1.01 4.21
N ALA A 138 -12.50 0.29 3.12
CA ALA A 138 -13.58 -0.13 2.23
C ALA A 138 -14.43 -1.20 2.95
N ASP A 139 -15.63 -1.46 2.46
CA ASP A 139 -16.44 -2.58 2.93
C ASP A 139 -15.80 -3.89 2.45
N MET A 140 -15.24 -4.68 3.39
CA MET A 140 -14.34 -5.82 3.15
C MET A 140 -14.99 -7.16 3.46
#